data_AF-A0AAW3F5N9-F1
#
_entry.id   AF-A0AAW3F5N9-F1
#
_cell.length_a   1.000
_cell.length_b   1.000
_cell.length_c   1.000
_cell.angle_alpha   90.00
_cell.angle_beta   90.00
_cell.angle_gamma   90.00
#
_symmetry.space_group_name_H-M   'P 1'
#
loop_
_entity.id
_entity.type
_entity.pdbx_description
1 polymer ?
#
loop_
_entity_poly.entity_id
_entity_poly.type
_entity_poly.pdbx_seq_one_letter_code
_entity_poly.pdbx_strand_id
1 'polypeptide(L)'
;MNEVIDDGPSDGAWTRRHDVLYHTEMSALYHQKRERFFELWDKLTKAFSLIGGSAALYKASDPSVVAVIAVAITTGSALSLVFGFSERARRHSELSREFKNLIADIFKIGPFQFTEENINQWNEARYRIDAKEPPALGLLVQICQNEMAVSQNQSHNIVPIKFGMRLIAHFIDWPVPSQIKTEPTRVCLLGKFWRWAFKGEIKDDKS
;
A
#
# COMPACT_ATOMS: atom_id res chain seq x y z
N MET A 1 -15.64 44.70 20.06
CA MET A 1 -14.99 43.80 19.09
C MET A 1 -14.54 42.60 19.89
N ASN A 2 -15.30 41.49 19.83
CA ASN A 2 -14.90 40.28 20.53
C ASN A 2 -13.75 39.67 19.73
N GLU A 3 -12.57 39.65 20.32
CA GLU A 3 -11.40 38.95 19.81
C GLU A 3 -11.75 37.45 19.81
N VAL A 4 -12.02 36.89 18.63
CA VAL A 4 -12.14 35.45 18.47
C VAL A 4 -10.73 34.92 18.67
N ILE A 5 -10.46 34.40 19.86
CA ILE A 5 -9.25 33.63 20.13
C ILE A 5 -9.35 32.40 19.25
N ASP A 6 -8.63 32.40 18.12
CA ASP A 6 -8.39 31.23 17.28
C ASP A 6 -7.41 30.32 18.02
N ASP A 7 -7.90 29.71 19.11
CA ASP A 7 -7.18 28.64 19.79
C ASP A 7 -7.14 27.49 18.80
N GLY A 8 -6.00 27.35 18.14
CA GLY A 8 -5.77 26.31 17.15
C GLY A 8 -6.12 24.90 17.68
N PRO A 9 -6.14 23.90 16.80
CA PRO A 9 -6.59 22.55 17.16
C PRO A 9 -5.86 22.01 18.38
N SER A 10 -6.61 21.44 19.34
CA SER A 10 -6.01 20.80 20.53
C SER A 10 -4.92 19.78 20.13
N ASP A 11 -3.91 19.58 20.97
CA ASP A 11 -2.80 18.65 20.71
C ASP A 11 -3.29 17.25 20.27
N GLY A 12 -4.37 16.75 20.89
CA GLY A 12 -4.97 15.46 20.53
C GLY A 12 -5.69 15.44 19.18
N ALA A 13 -6.20 16.58 18.71
CA ALA A 13 -6.78 16.71 17.37
C ALA A 13 -5.68 16.78 16.30
N TRP A 14 -4.56 17.44 16.62
CA TRP A 14 -3.38 17.47 15.75
C TRP A 14 -2.78 16.08 15.55
N THR A 15 -2.60 15.30 16.61
CA THR A 15 -2.10 13.92 16.51
C THR A 15 -3.01 13.07 15.64
N ARG A 16 -4.34 13.12 15.85
CA ARG A 16 -5.27 12.33 15.03
C ARG A 16 -5.29 12.74 13.57
N ARG A 17 -5.22 14.04 13.26
CA ARG A 17 -5.06 14.50 11.88
C ARG A 17 -3.76 13.97 11.28
N HIS A 18 -2.66 14.05 12.01
CA HIS A 18 -1.37 13.55 11.57
C HIS A 18 -1.41 12.04 11.29
N ASP A 19 -2.03 11.25 12.17
CA ASP A 19 -2.19 9.80 11.99
C ASP A 19 -2.95 9.47 10.70
N VAL A 20 -4.09 10.14 10.46
CA VAL A 20 -4.88 9.94 9.23
C VAL A 20 -4.04 10.29 8.00
N LEU A 21 -3.36 11.44 8.01
CA LEU A 21 -2.52 11.89 6.90
C LEU A 21 -1.38 10.90 6.65
N TYR A 22 -0.66 10.50 7.69
CA TYR A 22 0.44 9.55 7.61
C TYR A 22 0.01 8.21 7.02
N HIS A 23 -1.09 7.64 7.51
CA HIS A 23 -1.64 6.38 6.98
C HIS A 23 -2.05 6.50 5.51
N THR A 24 -2.65 7.63 5.14
CA THR A 24 -3.10 7.90 3.77
C THR A 24 -1.91 8.08 2.81
N GLU A 25 -0.88 8.80 3.23
CA GLU A 25 0.38 8.98 2.48
C GLU A 25 1.11 7.64 2.29
N MET A 26 1.22 6.84 3.35
CA MET A 26 1.84 5.52 3.30
C MET A 26 1.13 4.62 2.27
N SER A 27 -0.20 4.57 2.33
CA SER A 27 -1.02 3.71 1.47
C SER A 27 -0.95 4.18 0.00
N ALA A 28 -0.95 5.50 -0.23
CA ALA A 28 -0.73 6.08 -1.55
C ALA A 28 0.63 5.69 -2.15
N LEU A 29 1.71 5.77 -1.37
CA LEU A 29 3.07 5.39 -1.78
C LEU A 29 3.19 3.90 -2.05
N TYR A 30 2.61 3.06 -1.17
CA TYR A 30 2.58 1.61 -1.33
C TYR A 30 1.94 1.21 -2.67
N HIS A 31 0.76 1.75 -2.97
CA HIS A 31 0.05 1.43 -4.22
C HIS A 31 0.77 1.99 -5.45
N GLN A 32 1.38 3.16 -5.36
CA GLN A 32 2.18 3.71 -6.46
C GLN A 32 3.40 2.81 -6.80
N LYS A 33 4.05 2.21 -5.79
CA LYS A 33 5.14 1.26 -6.04
C LYS A 33 4.64 -0.04 -6.66
N ARG A 34 3.48 -0.53 -6.21
CA ARG A 34 2.84 -1.73 -6.78
C ARG A 34 2.43 -1.52 -8.24
N GLU A 35 1.84 -0.38 -8.55
CA GLU A 35 1.51 0.04 -9.92
C GLU A 35 2.75 -0.01 -10.82
N ARG A 36 3.84 0.69 -10.44
CA ARG A 36 5.09 0.73 -11.22
C ARG A 36 5.68 -0.65 -11.45
N PHE A 37 5.60 -1.53 -10.45
CA PHE A 37 6.08 -2.90 -10.57
C PHE A 37 5.29 -3.68 -11.63
N PHE A 38 3.96 -3.65 -11.57
CA PHE A 38 3.13 -4.38 -12.54
C PHE A 38 3.22 -3.78 -13.95
N GLU A 39 3.28 -2.45 -14.07
CA GLU A 39 3.51 -1.81 -15.36
C GLU A 39 4.85 -2.21 -15.99
N LEU A 40 5.91 -2.31 -15.18
CA LEU A 40 7.23 -2.72 -15.67
C LEU A 40 7.17 -4.14 -16.24
N TRP A 41 6.55 -5.08 -15.52
CA TRP A 41 6.40 -6.47 -15.99
C TRP A 41 5.58 -6.60 -17.26
N ASP A 42 4.49 -5.82 -17.38
CA ASP A 42 3.67 -5.78 -18.60
C ASP A 42 4.48 -5.25 -19.79
N LYS A 43 5.18 -4.12 -19.61
CA LYS A 43 6.05 -3.51 -20.64
C LYS A 43 7.20 -4.44 -21.04
N LEU A 44 7.83 -5.12 -20.08
CA LEU A 44 8.90 -6.09 -20.34
C LEU A 44 8.39 -7.28 -21.16
N THR A 45 7.23 -7.85 -20.81
CA THR A 45 6.64 -8.97 -21.56
C THR A 45 6.35 -8.58 -23.01
N LYS A 46 5.82 -7.36 -23.23
CA LYS A 46 5.58 -6.81 -24.57
C LYS A 46 6.88 -6.58 -25.34
N ALA A 47 7.91 -6.03 -24.68
CA ALA A 47 9.22 -5.81 -25.28
C ALA A 47 9.89 -7.13 -25.71
N PHE A 48 9.87 -8.15 -24.86
CA PHE A 48 10.37 -9.48 -25.21
C PHE A 48 9.62 -10.09 -26.39
N SER A 49 8.29 -9.91 -26.44
CA SER A 49 7.48 -10.36 -27.57
C SER A 49 7.86 -9.70 -28.89
N LEU A 50 8.10 -8.39 -28.86
CA LEU A 50 8.57 -7.64 -30.04
C LEU A 50 9.96 -8.08 -30.49
N ILE A 51 10.89 -8.29 -29.54
CA ILE A 51 12.26 -8.71 -29.84
C ILE A 51 12.25 -10.12 -30.44
N GLY A 52 11.61 -11.11 -29.82
CA GLY A 52 11.58 -12.47 -30.36
C GLY A 52 10.67 -12.65 -31.58
N GLY A 53 9.76 -11.72 -31.84
CA GLY A 53 9.02 -11.64 -33.09
C GLY A 53 9.83 -11.02 -34.25
N SER A 54 11.02 -10.48 -33.99
CA SER A 54 11.80 -9.78 -35.02
C SER A 54 12.44 -10.75 -36.01
N ALA A 55 12.20 -10.54 -37.31
CA ALA A 55 12.70 -11.39 -38.40
C ALA A 55 14.24 -11.47 -38.49
N ALA A 56 14.96 -10.49 -37.92
CA ALA A 56 16.41 -10.47 -37.88
C ALA A 56 16.99 -11.56 -36.96
N LEU A 57 16.34 -11.86 -35.84
CA LEU A 57 16.74 -12.92 -34.92
C LEU A 57 16.64 -14.31 -35.58
N TYR A 58 15.61 -14.54 -36.39
CA TYR A 58 15.43 -15.80 -37.13
C TYR A 58 16.51 -16.05 -38.20
N LYS A 59 17.13 -14.99 -38.75
CA LYS A 59 18.16 -15.12 -39.80
C LYS A 59 19.58 -15.25 -39.23
N ALA A 60 19.82 -14.79 -38.01
CA ALA A 60 21.16 -14.71 -37.42
C ALA A 60 21.43 -15.75 -36.31
N SER A 61 20.43 -16.54 -35.91
CA SER A 61 20.53 -17.46 -34.77
C SER A 61 20.23 -18.92 -35.15
N ASP A 62 20.78 -19.85 -34.36
CA ASP A 62 20.51 -21.28 -34.49
C ASP A 62 19.01 -21.57 -34.25
N PRO A 63 18.36 -22.41 -35.08
CA PRO A 63 16.95 -22.78 -34.93
C PRO A 63 16.56 -23.27 -33.52
N SER A 64 17.48 -23.95 -32.83
CA SER A 64 17.27 -24.45 -31.46
C SER A 64 17.13 -23.32 -30.44
N VAL A 65 17.99 -22.29 -30.54
CA VAL A 65 17.97 -21.11 -29.67
C VAL A 65 16.71 -20.28 -29.92
N VAL A 66 16.32 -20.13 -31.18
CA VAL A 66 15.09 -19.43 -31.57
C VAL A 66 13.85 -20.14 -31.01
N ALA A 67 13.82 -21.47 -31.07
CA ALA A 67 12.70 -22.25 -30.51
C ALA A 67 12.57 -22.04 -28.98
N VAL A 68 13.68 -22.07 -28.23
CA VAL A 68 13.66 -21.83 -26.78
C VAL A 68 13.17 -20.42 -26.45
N ILE A 69 13.64 -19.41 -27.19
CA ILE A 69 13.22 -18.01 -27.00
C ILE A 69 11.73 -17.84 -27.33
N ALA A 70 11.24 -18.43 -28.42
CA ALA A 70 9.84 -18.39 -28.80
C ALA A 70 8.93 -19.02 -27.74
N VAL A 71 9.33 -20.17 -27.17
CA VAL A 71 8.60 -20.82 -26.07
C VAL A 71 8.58 -19.94 -24.82
N ALA A 72 9.71 -19.34 -24.44
CA ALA A 72 9.81 -18.46 -23.29
C ALA A 72 8.92 -17.21 -23.43
N ILE A 73 8.91 -16.59 -24.61
CA ILE A 73 8.07 -15.42 -24.92
C ILE A 73 6.59 -15.78 -24.92
N THR A 74 6.23 -16.89 -25.56
CA THR A 74 4.84 -17.35 -25.63
C THR A 74 4.31 -17.66 -24.24
N THR A 75 5.12 -18.35 -23.41
CA THR A 75 4.78 -18.64 -22.02
C THR A 75 4.67 -17.37 -21.19
N GLY A 76 5.62 -16.44 -21.31
CA GLY A 76 5.57 -15.15 -20.61
C GLY A 76 4.35 -14.32 -21.00
N SER A 77 3.99 -14.30 -22.28
CA SER A 77 2.81 -13.61 -22.80
C SER A 77 1.52 -14.24 -22.30
N ALA A 78 1.45 -15.58 -22.31
CA ALA A 78 0.32 -16.32 -21.76
C ALA A 78 0.17 -16.08 -20.25
N LEU A 79 1.27 -16.07 -19.49
CA LEU A 79 1.24 -15.75 -18.06
C LEU A 79 0.79 -14.31 -17.80
N SER A 80 1.28 -13.34 -18.58
CA SER A 80 0.82 -11.94 -18.46
C SER A 80 -0.68 -11.81 -18.70
N LEU A 81 -1.20 -12.56 -19.69
CA LEU A 81 -2.62 -12.62 -19.97
C LEU A 81 -3.42 -13.30 -18.84
N VAL A 82 -2.94 -14.42 -18.32
CA VAL A 82 -3.61 -15.18 -17.24
C VAL A 82 -3.60 -14.40 -15.91
N PHE A 83 -2.48 -13.77 -15.55
CA PHE A 83 -2.38 -13.01 -14.30
C PHE A 83 -2.94 -11.60 -14.38
N GLY A 84 -3.15 -11.08 -15.59
CA GLY A 84 -3.72 -9.76 -15.84
C GLY A 84 -2.89 -8.64 -15.23
N PHE A 85 -1.58 -8.60 -15.49
CA PHE A 85 -0.69 -7.61 -14.86
C PHE A 85 -1.15 -6.16 -15.10
N SER A 86 -1.64 -5.86 -16.31
CA SER A 86 -2.18 -4.54 -16.64
C SER A 86 -3.41 -4.17 -15.78
N GLU A 87 -4.33 -5.11 -15.56
CA GLU A 87 -5.51 -4.86 -14.73
C GLU A 87 -5.14 -4.68 -13.24
N ARG A 88 -4.15 -5.43 -12.74
CA ARG A 88 -3.61 -5.22 -11.38
C ARG A 88 -2.91 -3.88 -11.24
N ALA A 89 -2.15 -3.46 -12.25
CA ALA A 89 -1.52 -2.14 -12.27
C ALA A 89 -2.58 -1.02 -12.20
N ARG A 90 -3.64 -1.13 -13.02
CA ARG A 90 -4.75 -0.17 -13.05
C ARG A 90 -5.46 -0.07 -11.70
N ARG A 91 -5.78 -1.19 -11.05
CA ARG A 91 -6.40 -1.18 -9.71
C ARG A 91 -5.54 -0.47 -8.68
N HIS A 92 -4.23 -0.72 -8.67
CA HIS A 92 -3.31 -0.03 -7.78
C HIS A 92 -3.15 1.46 -8.12
N SER A 93 -3.19 1.82 -9.41
CA SER A 93 -3.20 3.22 -9.86
C SER A 93 -4.45 3.96 -9.37
N GLU A 94 -5.63 3.33 -9.50
CA GLU A 94 -6.91 3.86 -9.02
C GLU A 94 -6.91 4.06 -7.51
N LEU A 95 -6.46 3.08 -6.72
CA LEU A 95 -6.31 3.20 -5.26
C LEU A 95 -5.32 4.30 -4.87
N SER A 96 -4.14 4.36 -5.50
CA SER A 96 -3.16 5.43 -5.24
C SER A 96 -3.74 6.81 -5.52
N ARG A 97 -4.57 6.94 -6.57
CA ARG A 97 -5.26 8.18 -6.90
C ARG A 97 -6.34 8.53 -5.88
N GLU A 98 -7.15 7.57 -5.45
CA GLU A 98 -8.16 7.78 -4.39
C GLU A 98 -7.51 8.29 -3.10
N PHE A 99 -6.39 7.69 -2.66
CA PHE A 99 -5.66 8.18 -1.49
C PHE A 99 -5.06 9.57 -1.69
N LYS A 100 -4.47 9.86 -2.87
CA LYS A 100 -3.93 11.21 -3.17
C LYS A 100 -5.02 12.27 -3.19
N ASN A 101 -6.23 11.93 -3.64
CA ASN A 101 -7.36 12.84 -3.57
C ASN A 101 -7.75 13.12 -2.11
N LEU A 102 -7.80 12.09 -1.26
CA LEU A 102 -8.04 12.26 0.18
C LEU A 102 -6.97 13.15 0.85
N ILE A 103 -5.69 12.98 0.47
CA ILE A 103 -4.59 13.84 0.93
C ILE A 103 -4.85 15.29 0.49
N ALA A 104 -5.23 15.52 -0.77
CA ALA A 104 -5.56 16.85 -1.27
C ALA A 104 -6.75 17.47 -0.51
N ASP A 105 -7.77 16.69 -0.18
CA ASP A 105 -8.92 17.13 0.62
C ASP A 105 -8.51 17.53 2.04
N ILE A 106 -7.58 16.79 2.68
CA ILE A 106 -7.01 17.14 3.99
C ILE A 106 -6.22 18.46 3.91
N PHE A 107 -5.42 18.66 2.86
CA PHE A 107 -4.65 19.88 2.68
C PHE A 107 -5.50 21.09 2.30
N LYS A 108 -6.64 20.89 1.63
CA LYS A 108 -7.56 21.96 1.21
C LYS A 108 -8.11 22.76 2.39
N ILE A 109 -8.39 22.10 3.52
CA ILE A 109 -8.88 22.75 4.75
C ILE A 109 -7.75 23.50 5.47
N GLY A 110 -6.50 23.10 5.24
CA GLY A 110 -5.34 23.69 5.88
C GLY A 110 -5.06 23.14 7.28
N PRO A 111 -3.92 23.53 7.87
CA PRO A 111 -3.44 22.96 9.13
C PRO A 111 -4.17 23.50 10.36
N PHE A 112 -4.74 24.70 10.36
CA PHE A 112 -5.29 25.31 11.57
C PHE A 112 -6.83 25.39 11.61
N GLN A 113 -7.50 25.15 10.48
CA GLN A 113 -8.94 25.41 10.32
C GLN A 113 -9.80 24.13 10.34
N PHE A 114 -9.28 23.03 10.89
CA PHE A 114 -10.00 21.75 10.89
C PHE A 114 -10.78 21.52 12.19
N THR A 115 -11.94 20.87 12.06
CA THR A 115 -12.80 20.45 13.18
C THR A 115 -12.70 18.94 13.41
N GLU A 116 -13.20 18.48 14.55
CA GLU A 116 -13.35 17.05 14.86
C GLU A 116 -14.18 16.30 13.81
N GLU A 117 -15.21 16.94 13.30
CA GLU A 117 -16.08 16.38 12.25
C GLU A 117 -15.29 16.10 10.96
N ASN A 118 -14.37 17.00 10.58
CA ASN A 118 -13.50 16.78 9.42
C ASN A 118 -12.60 15.55 9.61
N ILE A 119 -12.06 15.34 10.82
CA ILE A 119 -11.23 14.16 11.13
C ILE A 119 -12.04 12.86 11.01
N ASN A 120 -13.28 12.87 11.49
CA ASN A 120 -14.16 11.71 11.40
C ASN A 120 -14.49 11.40 9.92
N GLN A 121 -14.80 12.42 9.13
CA GLN A 121 -15.06 12.28 7.69
C GLN A 121 -13.84 11.76 6.92
N TRP A 122 -12.64 12.26 7.22
CA TRP A 122 -11.42 11.74 6.60
C TRP A 122 -11.13 10.29 6.99
N ASN A 123 -11.38 9.92 8.25
CA ASN A 123 -11.25 8.53 8.70
C ASN A 123 -12.26 7.61 8.01
N GLU A 124 -13.52 8.02 7.92
CA GLU A 124 -14.55 7.27 7.20
C GLU A 124 -14.15 7.08 5.72
N ALA A 125 -13.72 8.15 5.06
CA ALA A 125 -13.23 8.10 3.69
C ALA A 125 -12.04 7.14 3.55
N ARG A 126 -11.09 7.19 4.47
CA ARG A 126 -9.95 6.26 4.52
C ARG A 126 -10.41 4.81 4.63
N TYR A 127 -11.27 4.48 5.61
CA TYR A 127 -11.78 3.12 5.78
C TYR A 127 -12.57 2.59 4.57
N ARG A 128 -13.27 3.47 3.85
CA ARG A 128 -13.95 3.11 2.60
C ARG A 128 -12.97 2.74 1.49
N ILE A 129 -11.80 3.37 1.45
CA ILE A 129 -10.74 3.01 0.50
C ILE A 129 -10.05 1.72 0.97
N ASP A 130 -9.69 1.62 2.25
CA ASP A 130 -9.07 0.43 2.87
C ASP A 130 -9.89 -0.85 2.62
N ALA A 131 -11.22 -0.75 2.64
CA ALA A 131 -12.12 -1.88 2.39
C ALA A 131 -11.95 -2.51 0.98
N LYS A 132 -11.40 -1.76 0.02
CA LYS A 132 -11.13 -2.24 -1.35
C LYS A 132 -9.71 -2.82 -1.48
N GLU A 133 -8.88 -2.72 -0.46
CA GLU A 133 -7.47 -3.09 -0.57
C GLU A 133 -7.25 -4.60 -0.60
N PRO A 134 -6.35 -5.09 -1.46
CA PRO A 134 -5.83 -6.44 -1.35
C PRO A 134 -4.88 -6.57 -0.15
N PRO A 135 -4.59 -7.80 0.34
CA PRO A 135 -3.67 -8.01 1.45
C PRO A 135 -2.31 -7.35 1.19
N ALA A 136 -1.87 -6.55 2.17
CA ALA A 136 -0.62 -5.82 2.10
C ALA A 136 0.60 -6.75 2.24
N LEU A 137 1.72 -6.35 1.64
CA LEU A 137 3.00 -7.07 1.73
C LEU A 137 3.86 -6.37 2.78
N GLY A 138 4.16 -7.04 3.89
CA GLY A 138 4.78 -6.41 5.05
C GLY A 138 6.13 -5.76 4.72
N LEU A 139 6.97 -6.43 3.93
CA LEU A 139 8.28 -5.90 3.54
C LEU A 139 8.17 -4.64 2.67
N LEU A 140 7.17 -4.56 1.79
CA LEU A 140 6.96 -3.38 0.96
C LEU A 140 6.42 -2.21 1.79
N VAL A 141 5.57 -2.48 2.78
CA VAL A 141 5.14 -1.48 3.77
C VAL A 141 6.35 -0.92 4.52
N GLN A 142 7.27 -1.77 4.98
CA GLN A 142 8.48 -1.32 5.68
C GLN A 142 9.37 -0.44 4.79
N ILE A 143 9.51 -0.76 3.50
CA ILE A 143 10.23 0.09 2.54
C ILE A 143 9.57 1.49 2.48
N CYS A 144 8.23 1.55 2.40
CA CYS A 144 7.51 2.81 2.36
C CYS A 144 7.67 3.60 3.66
N GLN A 145 7.59 2.94 4.82
CA GLN A 145 7.82 3.55 6.13
C GLN A 145 9.22 4.15 6.23
N ASN A 146 10.24 3.45 5.74
CA ASN A 146 11.61 3.96 5.71
C ASN A 146 11.72 5.21 4.82
N GLU A 147 11.08 5.21 3.65
CA GLU A 147 11.08 6.37 2.75
C GLU A 147 10.38 7.58 3.37
N MET A 148 9.25 7.38 4.06
CA MET A 148 8.58 8.44 4.82
C MET A 148 9.41 8.92 6.01
N ALA A 149 10.08 8.02 6.72
CA ALA A 149 10.98 8.40 7.82
C ALA A 149 12.14 9.27 7.32
N VAL A 150 12.68 8.96 6.14
CA VAL A 150 13.69 9.81 5.48
C VAL A 150 13.10 11.18 5.10
N SER A 151 11.90 11.23 4.52
CA SER A 151 11.28 12.51 4.11
C SER A 151 10.90 13.39 5.29
N GLN A 152 10.56 12.80 6.43
CA GLN A 152 10.23 13.50 7.68
C GLN A 152 11.46 13.79 8.55
N ASN A 153 12.67 13.51 8.05
CA ASN A 153 13.93 13.70 8.78
C ASN A 153 14.02 12.90 10.10
N GLN A 154 13.32 11.76 10.18
CA GLN A 154 13.28 10.83 11.32
C GLN A 154 14.23 9.64 11.07
N SER A 155 15.51 9.92 10.91
CA SER A 155 16.53 8.92 10.56
C SER A 155 16.68 7.79 11.61
N HIS A 156 16.30 8.04 12.86
CA HIS A 156 16.32 7.08 13.96
C HIS A 156 15.25 5.97 13.87
N ASN A 157 14.33 6.06 12.93
CA ASN A 157 13.25 5.08 12.72
C ASN A 157 13.43 4.22 11.46
N ILE A 158 14.57 4.36 10.77
CA ILE A 158 14.85 3.60 9.54
C ILE A 158 15.30 2.18 9.88
N VAL A 159 14.61 1.20 9.30
CA VAL A 159 14.96 -0.22 9.45
C VAL A 159 15.80 -0.66 8.25
N PRO A 160 17.05 -1.11 8.40
CA PRO A 160 17.88 -1.50 7.27
C PRO A 160 17.33 -2.75 6.60
N ILE A 161 17.07 -2.67 5.28
CA ILE A 161 16.60 -3.79 4.46
C ILE A 161 17.71 -4.18 3.47
N LYS A 162 18.01 -5.48 3.38
CA LYS A 162 19.01 -6.01 2.43
C LYS A 162 18.53 -5.82 0.98
N PHE A 163 19.44 -5.55 0.05
CA PHE A 163 19.09 -5.31 -1.36
C PHE A 163 18.33 -6.47 -2.01
N GLY A 164 18.73 -7.72 -1.77
CA GLY A 164 18.01 -8.90 -2.29
C GLY A 164 16.58 -9.01 -1.77
N MET A 165 16.36 -8.66 -0.50
CA MET A 165 15.02 -8.59 0.11
C MET A 165 14.17 -7.50 -0.57
N ARG A 166 14.77 -6.38 -0.96
CA ARG A 166 14.08 -5.30 -1.69
C ARG A 166 13.54 -5.75 -3.04
N LEU A 167 14.23 -6.65 -3.74
CA LEU A 167 13.79 -7.18 -5.04
C LEU A 167 12.62 -8.17 -4.90
N ILE A 168 12.64 -9.03 -3.88
CA ILE A 168 11.59 -10.02 -3.64
C ILE A 168 10.36 -9.46 -2.90
N ALA A 169 10.44 -8.22 -2.39
CA ALA A 169 9.39 -7.57 -1.60
C ALA A 169 8.03 -7.45 -2.33
N HIS A 170 8.02 -7.53 -3.65
CA HIS A 170 6.80 -7.49 -4.46
C HIS A 170 6.13 -8.86 -4.65
N PHE A 171 6.80 -9.96 -4.30
CA PHE A 171 6.38 -11.34 -4.58
C PHE A 171 6.07 -12.15 -3.33
N ILE A 172 6.85 -12.00 -2.26
CA ILE A 172 6.76 -12.84 -1.07
C ILE A 172 6.43 -11.96 0.14
N ASP A 173 5.39 -12.36 0.88
CA ASP A 173 5.10 -11.78 2.19
C ASP A 173 6.06 -12.40 3.22
N TRP A 174 7.21 -11.76 3.39
CA TRP A 174 8.16 -12.15 4.42
C TRP A 174 7.82 -11.40 5.71
N PRO A 175 7.78 -12.08 6.87
CA PRO A 175 7.59 -11.40 8.14
C PRO A 175 8.70 -10.37 8.33
N VAL A 176 8.30 -9.10 8.44
CA VAL A 176 9.23 -7.99 8.67
C VAL A 176 10.12 -8.35 9.87
N PRO A 177 11.45 -8.13 9.81
CA PRO A 177 12.30 -8.30 10.99
C PRO A 177 11.74 -7.42 12.10
N SER A 178 11.17 -8.03 13.14
CA SER A 178 10.46 -7.32 14.19
C SER A 178 11.41 -6.33 14.88
N GLN A 179 11.24 -5.04 14.61
CA GLN A 179 11.81 -4.01 15.49
C GLN A 179 10.85 -3.88 16.67
N ILE A 180 11.04 -4.76 17.66
CA ILE A 180 10.43 -4.58 18.97
C ILE A 180 11.13 -3.35 19.59
N LYS A 181 10.61 -2.14 19.34
CA LYS A 181 10.79 -1.04 20.29
C LYS A 181 9.67 -1.21 21.32
N THR A 182 9.98 -1.82 22.45
CA THR A 182 9.11 -1.78 23.62
C THR A 182 9.08 -0.35 24.16
N GLU A 183 8.05 0.40 23.82
CA GLU A 183 7.54 1.53 24.59
C GLU A 183 6.04 1.27 24.78
N PRO A 184 5.55 1.06 26.01
CA PRO A 184 4.19 0.62 26.25
C PRO A 184 3.27 1.83 26.26
N THR A 185 2.63 2.18 25.14
CA THR A 185 1.51 3.13 25.21
C THR A 185 0.44 2.84 24.16
N ARG A 186 -0.63 2.22 24.66
CA ARG A 186 -2.03 2.32 24.20
C ARG A 186 -2.38 1.72 22.84
N VAL A 187 -2.14 0.42 22.69
CA VAL A 187 -3.13 -0.45 22.02
C VAL A 187 -4.32 -0.61 22.98
N CYS A 188 -5.18 0.41 23.01
CA CYS A 188 -6.41 0.38 23.78
C CYS A 188 -7.43 -0.50 23.06
N LEU A 189 -7.54 -1.75 23.52
CA LEU A 189 -8.81 -2.40 23.86
C LEU A 189 -9.92 -2.60 22.80
N LEU A 190 -9.71 -2.42 21.49
CA LEU A 190 -10.75 -2.81 20.50
C LEU A 190 -10.74 -4.30 20.15
N GLY A 191 -9.69 -5.05 20.49
CA GLY A 191 -9.60 -6.50 20.27
C GLY A 191 -10.15 -7.38 21.39
N LYS A 192 -10.55 -6.81 22.54
CA LYS A 192 -11.07 -7.58 23.70
C LYS A 192 -12.56 -7.35 23.97
N PHE A 193 -13.18 -6.31 23.41
CA PHE A 193 -14.61 -6.05 23.57
C PHE A 193 -15.48 -7.02 22.75
N TRP A 194 -15.01 -7.42 21.56
CA TRP A 194 -15.74 -8.36 20.70
C TRP A 194 -15.77 -9.81 21.22
N ARG A 195 -14.85 -10.18 22.12
CA ARG A 195 -14.80 -11.54 22.69
C ARG A 195 -15.63 -11.72 23.97
N TRP A 196 -16.14 -10.61 24.53
CA TRP A 196 -17.04 -10.61 25.69
C TRP A 196 -18.51 -10.45 25.28
N ALA A 197 -18.79 -9.75 24.17
CA ALA A 197 -20.16 -9.48 23.69
C ALA A 197 -20.87 -10.65 22.95
N PHE A 198 -20.18 -11.77 22.70
CA PHE A 198 -20.73 -12.93 21.97
C PHE A 198 -20.70 -14.24 22.78
N LYS A 199 -20.73 -14.15 24.12
CA LYS A 199 -20.77 -15.32 25.00
C LYS A 199 -21.89 -15.26 26.04
N GLY A 200 -23.04 -14.70 25.65
CA GLY A 200 -24.31 -14.84 26.34
C GLY A 200 -25.29 -15.60 25.45
N GLU A 201 -25.96 -16.58 26.06
CA GLU A 201 -27.16 -17.28 25.58
C GLU A 201 -27.02 -18.21 24.38
N ILE A 202 -26.86 -19.51 24.69
CA ILE A 202 -27.81 -20.58 24.34
C ILE A 202 -27.60 -21.70 25.36
N LYS A 203 -28.62 -21.96 26.18
CA LYS A 203 -28.96 -23.30 26.68
C LYS A 203 -30.41 -23.31 27.18
N ASP A 204 -31.27 -23.63 26.23
CA ASP A 204 -32.44 -24.51 26.30
C ASP A 204 -33.15 -24.70 27.65
N ASP A 205 -34.34 -24.11 27.68
CA ASP A 205 -35.50 -24.53 28.45
C ASP A 205 -35.87 -26.00 28.13
N LYS A 206 -35.75 -26.87 29.13
CA LYS A 206 -36.53 -28.11 29.21
C LYS A 206 -36.89 -28.42 30.66
N SER A 207 -38.20 -28.42 30.88
CA SER A 207 -39.03 -29.12 31.87
C SER A 207 -38.38 -30.25 32.67
#